data_AF-Q0W953-F1
#
_entry.id   AF-Q0W953-F1
#
_cell.length_a   1.000
_cell.length_b   1.000
_cell.length_c   1.000
_cell.angle_alpha   90.00
_cell.angle_beta   90.00
_cell.angle_gamma   90.00
#
_symmetry.space_group_name_H-M   'P 1'
#
loop_
_entity.id
_entity.type
_entity.pdbx_description
1 polymer ?
#
loop_
_entity_poly.entity_id
_entity_poly.type
_entity_poly.pdbx_seq_one_letter_code
_entity_poly.pdbx_strand_id
1 'polypeptide(L)'
;MPLLYLVAYIKIRNIDRIVKWSRYLLVSAIVFYVLYDIVSTLAAYNFLGSFEYEKSFLIKAAYDVAGVPGFITLKIVMSAAAISAAYLLMEHYTRLRAFGAGILGGATVAGFFVGTSNFNILLNGSSIWILGLDSGTIAAIIIVVSAGAGLLMSRPEPARVAR
;
A
#
# COMPACT_ATOMS: atom_id res chain seq x y z
N MET A 1 45.12 1.38 -2.38
CA MET A 1 44.31 0.68 -1.36
C MET A 1 43.21 1.49 -0.68
N PRO A 2 43.34 2.80 -0.34
CA PRO A 2 42.28 3.51 0.40
C PRO A 2 40.98 3.75 -0.41
N LEU A 3 41.07 3.85 -1.73
CA LEU A 3 39.91 4.08 -2.61
C LEU A 3 38.92 2.89 -2.64
N LEU A 4 39.44 1.65 -2.62
CA LEU A 4 38.62 0.43 -2.61
C LEU A 4 37.83 0.28 -1.31
N TYR A 5 38.44 0.63 -0.18
CA TYR A 5 37.78 0.66 1.13
C TYR A 5 36.66 1.71 1.18
N LEU A 6 36.91 2.90 0.63
CA LEU A 6 35.91 3.97 0.60
C LEU A 6 34.69 3.57 -0.25
N VAL A 7 34.90 2.98 -1.43
CA VAL A 7 33.82 2.51 -2.31
C VAL A 7 33.03 1.37 -1.66
N ALA A 8 33.71 0.41 -1.03
CA ALA A 8 33.05 -0.67 -0.29
C ALA A 8 32.22 -0.14 0.89
N TYR A 9 32.79 0.79 1.66
CA TYR A 9 32.12 1.42 2.80
C TYR A 9 30.87 2.21 2.38
N ILE A 10 30.96 3.02 1.32
CA ILE A 10 29.81 3.74 0.76
C ILE A 10 28.73 2.75 0.30
N LYS A 11 29.13 1.66 -0.37
CA LYS A 11 28.19 0.64 -0.88
C LYS A 11 27.46 -0.06 0.27
N ILE A 12 28.16 -0.47 1.33
CA ILE A 12 27.57 -1.12 2.51
C ILE A 12 26.58 -0.18 3.21
N ARG A 13 26.99 1.07 3.49
CA ARG A 13 26.14 2.07 4.14
C ARG A 13 24.86 2.38 3.34
N ASN A 14 24.96 2.36 2.00
CA ASN A 14 23.80 2.58 1.13
C ASN A 14 22.83 1.39 1.17
N ILE A 15 23.34 0.16 1.24
CA ILE A 15 22.52 -1.06 1.37
C ILE A 15 21.74 -1.04 2.70
N ASP A 16 22.40 -0.76 3.83
CA ASP A 16 21.75 -0.71 5.14
C ASP A 16 20.63 0.34 5.19
N ARG A 17 20.89 1.50 4.60
CA ARG A 17 19.88 2.56 4.47
C ARG A 17 18.69 2.09 3.65
N ILE A 18 18.90 1.45 2.50
CA ILE A 18 17.82 0.96 1.63
C ILE A 18 16.96 -0.09 2.37
N VAL A 19 17.59 -1.04 3.06
CA VAL A 19 16.87 -2.05 3.86
C VAL A 19 16.05 -1.39 4.96
N LYS A 20 16.60 -0.38 5.64
CA LYS A 20 15.86 0.36 6.67
C LYS A 20 14.62 1.08 6.11
N TRP A 21 14.74 1.78 4.98
CA TRP A 21 13.61 2.46 4.34
C TRP A 21 12.55 1.49 3.84
N SER A 22 12.96 0.34 3.30
CA SER A 22 12.03 -0.69 2.81
C SER A 22 11.10 -1.20 3.92
N ARG A 23 11.64 -1.39 5.13
CA ARG A 23 10.88 -1.82 6.31
C ARG A 23 9.92 -0.75 6.80
N TYR A 24 10.32 0.53 6.80
CA TYR A 24 9.41 1.61 7.18
C TYR A 24 8.25 1.74 6.20
N LEU A 25 8.50 1.62 4.90
CA LEU A 25 7.43 1.60 3.90
C LEU A 25 6.48 0.42 4.13
N LEU A 26 7.01 -0.78 4.34
CA LEU A 26 6.21 -1.96 4.67
C LEU A 26 5.32 -1.74 5.90
N VAL A 27 5.91 -1.27 7.01
CA VAL A 27 5.17 -1.03 8.26
C VAL A 27 4.11 0.05 8.06
N SER A 28 4.43 1.14 7.37
CA SER A 28 3.45 2.19 7.09
C SER A 28 2.28 1.67 6.23
N ALA A 29 2.56 0.84 5.23
CA ALA A 29 1.53 0.24 4.39
C ALA A 29 0.63 -0.68 5.23
N ILE A 30 1.19 -1.50 6.12
CA ILE A 30 0.40 -2.34 7.03
C ILE A 30 -0.51 -1.48 7.92
N VAL A 31 0.05 -0.43 8.54
CA VAL A 31 -0.69 0.44 9.46
C VAL A 31 -1.85 1.14 8.74
N PHE A 32 -1.59 1.78 7.60
CA PHE A 32 -2.59 2.62 6.94
C PHE A 32 -3.49 1.85 5.98
N TYR A 33 -2.95 0.91 5.20
CA TYR A 33 -3.72 0.17 4.19
C TYR A 33 -4.46 -1.05 4.75
N VAL A 34 -4.06 -1.55 5.93
CA VAL A 34 -4.72 -2.71 6.55
C VAL A 34 -5.42 -2.30 7.84
N LEU A 35 -4.67 -1.89 8.86
CA LEU A 35 -5.23 -1.70 10.19
C LEU A 35 -6.19 -0.50 10.26
N TYR A 36 -5.75 0.65 9.75
CA TYR A 36 -6.54 1.88 9.74
C TYR A 36 -7.79 1.73 8.86
N ASP A 37 -7.65 1.08 7.71
CA ASP A 37 -8.77 0.78 6.82
C ASP A 37 -9.80 -0.16 7.50
N ILE A 38 -9.36 -1.24 8.17
CA ILE A 38 -10.27 -2.11 8.95
C ILE A 38 -10.99 -1.32 10.03
N VAL A 39 -10.24 -0.61 10.89
CA VAL A 39 -10.82 0.13 12.03
C VAL A 39 -11.82 1.18 11.54
N SER A 40 -11.47 1.94 10.51
CA SER A 40 -12.36 2.97 9.96
C SER A 40 -13.60 2.38 9.28
N THR A 41 -13.48 1.24 8.60
CA THR A 41 -14.63 0.53 8.01
C THR A 41 -15.58 0.04 9.09
N LEU A 42 -15.06 -0.55 10.17
CA LEU A 42 -15.89 -0.99 11.30
C LEU A 42 -16.58 0.17 12.00
N ALA A 43 -15.90 1.31 12.13
CA ALA A 43 -16.47 2.53 12.69
C ALA A 43 -17.63 3.04 11.82
N ALA A 44 -17.45 3.08 10.49
CA ALA A 44 -18.50 3.49 9.55
C ALA A 44 -19.68 2.52 9.53
N TYR A 45 -19.42 1.21 9.56
CA TYR A 45 -20.45 0.18 9.71
C TYR A 45 -21.29 0.37 10.98
N ASN A 46 -20.63 0.57 12.13
CA ASN A 46 -21.34 0.78 13.40
C ASN A 46 -22.20 2.05 13.39
N PHE A 47 -21.81 3.07 12.63
CA PHE A 47 -22.59 4.30 12.47
C PHE A 47 -23.77 4.13 11.51
N LEU A 48 -23.56 3.50 10.35
CA LEU A 48 -24.58 3.33 9.32
C LEU A 48 -25.55 2.18 9.58
N GLY A 49 -25.16 1.20 10.41
CA GLY A 49 -25.91 -0.02 10.66
C GLY A 49 -25.99 -0.98 9.46
N SER A 50 -25.27 -0.68 8.37
CA SER A 50 -25.27 -1.48 7.15
C SER A 50 -23.89 -1.49 6.48
N PHE A 51 -23.63 -2.54 5.71
CA PHE A 51 -22.41 -2.71 4.93
C PHE A 51 -22.58 -2.34 3.45
N GLU A 52 -23.73 -1.75 3.08
CA GLU A 52 -24.09 -1.50 1.68
C GLU A 52 -23.20 -0.45 0.99
N TYR A 53 -22.53 0.40 1.76
CA TYR A 53 -21.59 1.38 1.22
C TYR A 53 -20.29 0.74 0.71
N GLU A 54 -19.98 -0.50 1.13
CA GLU A 54 -18.83 -1.24 0.62
C GLU A 54 -19.14 -1.79 -0.78
N LYS A 55 -18.39 -1.28 -1.77
CA LYS A 55 -18.59 -1.64 -3.18
C LYS A 55 -17.82 -2.90 -3.60
N SER A 56 -16.82 -3.32 -2.84
CA SER A 56 -16.02 -4.48 -3.19
C SER A 56 -16.86 -5.76 -3.09
N PHE A 57 -17.09 -6.40 -4.24
CA PHE A 57 -17.87 -7.65 -4.32
C PHE A 57 -17.31 -8.74 -3.41
N LEU A 58 -16.00 -8.96 -3.43
CA LEU A 58 -15.35 -10.00 -2.62
C LEU A 58 -15.53 -9.72 -1.13
N ILE A 59 -15.36 -8.46 -0.72
CA ILE A 59 -15.49 -8.06 0.68
C ILE A 59 -16.94 -8.22 1.14
N LYS A 60 -17.90 -7.77 0.33
CA LYS A 60 -19.31 -7.91 0.62
C LYS A 60 -19.72 -9.38 0.72
N ALA A 61 -19.28 -10.22 -0.22
CA ALA A 61 -19.52 -11.66 -0.16
C ALA A 61 -18.94 -12.32 1.10
N ALA A 62 -17.73 -11.93 1.53
CA ALA A 62 -17.15 -12.44 2.77
C ALA A 62 -17.94 -11.98 4.02
N TYR A 63 -18.44 -10.75 4.00
CA TYR A 63 -19.32 -10.25 5.05
C TYR A 63 -20.68 -10.97 5.06
N ASP A 64 -21.28 -11.22 3.90
CA ASP A 64 -22.58 -11.90 3.80
C ASP A 64 -22.49 -13.35 4.31
N VAL A 65 -21.34 -14.01 4.15
CA VAL A 65 -21.10 -15.40 4.60
C VAL A 65 -20.75 -15.48 6.09
N ALA A 66 -19.91 -14.59 6.61
CA ALA A 66 -19.31 -14.74 7.94
C ALA A 66 -19.31 -13.44 8.77
N GLY A 67 -20.07 -12.43 8.37
CA GLY A 67 -20.19 -11.13 9.04
C GLY A 67 -18.88 -10.36 9.14
N VAL A 68 -18.75 -9.60 10.23
CA VAL A 68 -17.54 -8.82 10.56
C VAL A 68 -16.26 -9.67 10.55
N PRO A 69 -16.23 -10.90 11.12
CA PRO A 69 -15.07 -11.79 10.99
C PRO A 69 -14.67 -12.07 9.54
N GLY A 70 -15.62 -12.39 8.66
CA GLY A 70 -15.36 -12.64 7.24
C GLY A 70 -14.73 -11.45 6.52
N PHE A 71 -15.28 -10.26 6.77
CA PHE A 71 -14.71 -8.98 6.31
C PHE A 71 -13.25 -8.80 6.75
N ILE A 72 -12.98 -8.93 8.05
CA ILE A 72 -11.64 -8.73 8.63
C ILE A 72 -10.66 -9.74 8.04
N THR A 73 -11.03 -11.02 8.00
CA THR A 73 -10.17 -12.08 7.45
C THR A 73 -9.81 -11.81 6.00
N LEU A 74 -10.80 -11.51 5.16
CA LEU A 74 -10.53 -11.27 3.74
C LEU A 74 -9.65 -10.03 3.54
N LYS A 75 -9.93 -8.94 4.26
CA LYS A 75 -9.15 -7.70 4.16
C LYS A 75 -7.71 -7.90 4.62
N ILE A 76 -7.48 -8.63 5.72
CA ILE A 76 -6.12 -8.99 6.16
C ILE A 76 -5.42 -9.86 5.12
N VAL A 77 -6.05 -10.94 4.65
CA VAL A 77 -5.41 -11.90 3.74
C VAL A 77 -5.05 -11.25 2.41
N MET A 78 -5.99 -10.54 1.78
CA MET A 78 -5.78 -9.92 0.47
C MET A 78 -4.76 -8.78 0.56
N SER A 79 -4.85 -7.92 1.58
CA SER A 79 -3.91 -6.82 1.73
C SER A 79 -2.51 -7.29 2.13
N ALA A 80 -2.40 -8.31 3.01
CA ALA A 80 -1.11 -8.91 3.34
C ALA A 80 -0.47 -9.52 2.09
N ALA A 81 -1.20 -10.28 1.28
CA ALA A 81 -0.69 -10.84 0.03
C ALA A 81 -0.18 -9.75 -0.93
N ALA A 82 -0.95 -8.67 -1.13
CA ALA A 82 -0.57 -7.57 -2.01
C ALA A 82 0.66 -6.80 -1.50
N ILE A 83 0.68 -6.44 -0.21
CA ILE A 83 1.80 -5.72 0.42
C ILE A 83 3.05 -6.59 0.43
N SER A 84 2.94 -7.88 0.76
CA SER A 84 4.05 -8.82 0.73
C SER A 84 4.62 -8.97 -0.68
N ALA A 85 3.77 -9.08 -1.71
CA ALA A 85 4.23 -9.13 -3.09
C ALA A 85 4.99 -7.85 -3.49
N ALA A 86 4.47 -6.67 -3.14
CA ALA A 86 5.12 -5.39 -3.40
C ALA A 86 6.46 -5.23 -2.65
N TYR A 87 6.51 -5.71 -1.40
CA TYR A 87 7.72 -5.72 -0.60
C TYR A 87 8.79 -6.67 -1.18
N LEU A 88 8.39 -7.90 -1.54
CA LEU A 88 9.29 -8.86 -2.19
C LEU A 88 9.81 -8.32 -3.52
N LEU A 89 8.95 -7.66 -4.30
CA LEU A 89 9.31 -6.99 -5.54
C LEU A 89 10.40 -5.94 -5.30
N MET A 90 10.24 -5.11 -4.26
CA MET A 90 11.19 -4.07 -3.89
C MET A 90 12.53 -4.62 -3.39
N GLU A 91 12.49 -5.68 -2.58
CA GLU A 91 13.68 -6.26 -1.94
C GLU A 91 14.51 -7.10 -2.92
N HIS A 92 13.85 -7.97 -3.70
CA HIS A 92 14.53 -8.99 -4.52
C HIS A 92 14.86 -8.50 -5.93
N TYR A 93 14.06 -7.59 -6.50
CA TYR A 93 14.26 -7.12 -7.88
C TYR A 93 14.80 -5.70 -7.88
N THR A 94 16.13 -5.55 -7.88
CA THR A 94 16.81 -4.24 -7.90
C THR A 94 16.33 -3.33 -9.03
N ARG A 95 16.00 -3.90 -10.19
CA ARG A 95 15.44 -3.18 -11.35
C ARG A 95 14.04 -2.62 -11.09
N LEU A 96 13.22 -3.32 -10.31
CA LEU A 96 11.83 -2.95 -10.00
C LEU A 96 11.69 -2.39 -8.59
N ARG A 97 12.81 -2.02 -7.94
CA ARG A 97 12.81 -1.52 -6.57
C ARG A 97 11.97 -0.25 -6.42
N ALA A 98 12.14 0.71 -7.33
CA ALA A 98 11.37 1.94 -7.32
C ALA A 98 9.88 1.69 -7.58
N PHE A 99 9.55 0.73 -8.46
CA PHE A 99 8.17 0.29 -8.69
C PHE A 99 7.53 -0.30 -7.41
N GLY A 100 8.20 -1.23 -6.74
CA GLY A 100 7.72 -1.79 -5.46
C GLY A 100 7.58 -0.75 -4.35
N ALA A 101 8.53 0.19 -4.26
CA ALA A 101 8.44 1.33 -3.34
C ALA A 101 7.24 2.25 -3.67
N GLY A 102 6.97 2.48 -4.96
CA GLY A 102 5.82 3.23 -5.45
C GLY A 102 4.49 2.57 -5.09
N ILE A 103 4.39 1.24 -5.21
CA ILE A 103 3.20 0.49 -4.78
C ILE A 103 3.00 0.62 -3.27
N LEU A 104 4.04 0.38 -2.46
CA LEU A 104 3.93 0.47 -1.00
C LEU A 104 3.59 1.88 -0.52
N GLY A 105 4.27 2.90 -1.07
CA GLY A 105 3.96 4.30 -0.77
C GLY A 105 2.55 4.69 -1.19
N GLY A 106 2.13 4.26 -2.39
CA GLY A 106 0.77 4.45 -2.89
C GLY A 106 -0.26 3.78 -1.99
N ALA A 107 -0.03 2.54 -1.57
CA ALA A 107 -0.91 1.83 -0.64
C ALA A 107 -1.02 2.54 0.71
N THR A 108 0.10 3.04 1.26
CA THR A 108 0.08 3.85 2.49
C THR A 108 -0.82 5.08 2.36
N VAL A 109 -0.63 5.88 1.30
CA VAL A 109 -1.40 7.12 1.08
C VAL A 109 -2.87 6.80 0.77
N ALA A 110 -3.13 5.78 -0.05
CA ALA A 110 -4.47 5.33 -0.37
C ALA A 110 -5.21 4.83 0.87
N GLY A 111 -4.54 4.03 1.72
CA GLY A 111 -5.11 3.53 2.97
C GLY A 111 -5.44 4.65 3.96
N PHE A 112 -4.54 5.64 4.09
CA PHE A 112 -4.80 6.83 4.89
C PHE A 112 -6.00 7.62 4.36
N PHE A 113 -6.09 7.82 3.04
CA PHE A 113 -7.20 8.53 2.42
C PHE A 113 -8.54 7.78 2.60
N VAL A 114 -8.58 6.48 2.30
CA VAL A 114 -9.79 5.66 2.45
C VAL A 114 -10.23 5.62 3.91
N GLY A 115 -9.29 5.41 4.84
CA GLY A 115 -9.63 5.38 6.26
C GLY A 115 -10.16 6.71 6.77
N THR A 116 -9.56 7.83 6.31
CA THR A 116 -10.07 9.18 6.61
C THR A 116 -11.47 9.39 6.01
N SER A 117 -11.69 8.92 4.78
CA SER A 117 -12.99 8.98 4.11
C SER A 117 -14.06 8.17 4.86
N ASN A 118 -13.71 7.01 5.40
CA ASN A 118 -14.61 6.22 6.23
C ASN A 118 -14.92 6.95 7.54
N PHE A 119 -13.93 7.58 8.18
CA PHE A 119 -14.17 8.40 9.36
C PHE A 119 -15.03 9.65 9.07
N ASN A 120 -14.96 10.20 7.86
CA ASN A 120 -15.82 11.30 7.45
C ASN A 120 -17.32 10.93 7.50
N ILE A 121 -17.66 9.64 7.34
CA ILE A 121 -19.04 9.16 7.48
C ILE A 121 -19.55 9.42 8.89
N LEU A 122 -18.71 9.24 9.92
CA LEU A 122 -19.11 9.47 11.31
C LEU A 122 -19.35 10.95 11.62
N LEU A 123 -18.61 11.84 10.95
CA LEU A 123 -18.68 13.28 11.20
C LEU A 123 -19.72 13.99 10.36
N ASN A 124 -19.87 13.58 9.10
CA ASN A 124 -20.65 14.28 8.07
C ASN A 124 -21.72 13.40 7.42
N GLY A 125 -21.91 12.15 7.87
CA GLY A 125 -22.89 11.22 7.32
C GLY A 125 -22.57 10.72 5.90
N SER A 126 -21.39 11.05 5.35
CA SER A 126 -21.01 10.71 3.98
C SER A 126 -19.51 10.43 3.83
N SER A 127 -19.14 9.58 2.87
CA SER A 127 -17.74 9.36 2.50
C SER A 127 -17.18 10.55 1.73
N ILE A 128 -15.87 10.65 1.59
CA ILE A 128 -15.23 11.69 0.77
C ILE A 128 -15.35 11.31 -0.71
N TRP A 129 -15.78 12.27 -1.53
CA TRP A 129 -15.82 12.17 -2.99
C TRP A 129 -14.99 13.29 -3.59
N ILE A 130 -14.20 12.99 -4.62
CA ILE A 130 -13.38 13.98 -5.34
C ILE A 130 -13.74 13.88 -6.81
N LEU A 131 -14.20 14.98 -7.40
CA LEU A 131 -14.57 15.06 -8.82
C LEU A 131 -15.59 13.98 -9.25
N GLY A 132 -16.52 13.64 -8.36
CA GLY A 132 -17.54 12.60 -8.60
C GLY A 132 -17.02 11.15 -8.49
N LEU A 133 -15.76 10.96 -8.10
CA LEU A 133 -15.18 9.64 -7.84
C LEU A 133 -15.31 9.28 -6.36
N ASP A 134 -15.69 8.03 -6.09
CA ASP A 134 -15.71 7.48 -4.74
C ASP A 134 -14.29 7.21 -4.21
N SER A 135 -14.21 6.98 -2.89
CA SER A 135 -12.95 6.83 -2.19
C SER A 135 -12.12 5.64 -2.66
N GLY A 136 -12.76 4.52 -3.01
CA GLY A 136 -12.08 3.33 -3.54
C GLY A 136 -11.47 3.58 -4.92
N THR A 137 -12.19 4.32 -5.78
CA THR A 137 -11.68 4.71 -7.10
C THR A 137 -10.47 5.63 -6.98
N ILE A 138 -10.52 6.62 -6.09
CA ILE A 138 -9.40 7.54 -5.83
C ILE A 138 -8.19 6.77 -5.26
N ALA A 139 -8.43 5.83 -4.35
CA ALA A 139 -7.39 4.97 -3.79
C ALA A 139 -6.67 4.16 -4.89
N ALA A 140 -7.42 3.58 -5.82
CA ALA A 140 -6.86 2.87 -6.97
C ALA A 140 -5.99 3.78 -7.83
N ILE A 141 -6.44 5.01 -8.10
CA ILE A 141 -5.66 6.01 -8.85
C ILE A 141 -4.36 6.35 -8.12
N ILE A 142 -4.40 6.60 -6.80
CA ILE A 142 -3.21 6.89 -5.99
C ILE A 142 -2.19 5.77 -6.12
N ILE A 143 -2.62 4.51 -5.99
CA ILE A 143 -1.74 3.34 -6.10
C ILE A 143 -1.14 3.25 -7.51
N VAL A 144 -1.97 3.35 -8.56
CA VAL A 144 -1.52 3.22 -9.95
C VAL A 144 -0.55 4.33 -10.33
N VAL A 145 -0.84 5.58 -9.96
CA VAL A 145 0.04 6.73 -10.23
C VAL A 145 1.36 6.58 -9.47
N SER A 146 1.32 6.18 -8.20
CA SER A 146 2.54 5.99 -7.39
C SER A 146 3.40 4.84 -7.92
N ALA A 147 2.77 3.74 -8.32
CA ALA A 147 3.43 2.62 -8.96
C ALA A 147 4.04 3.05 -10.31
N GLY A 148 3.29 3.74 -11.16
CA GLY A 148 3.78 4.28 -12.44
C GLY A 148 4.97 5.22 -12.27
N ALA A 149 4.91 6.14 -11.31
CA ALA A 149 6.03 7.01 -10.96
C ALA A 149 7.26 6.20 -10.51
N GLY A 150 7.05 5.16 -9.68
CA GLY A 150 8.09 4.23 -9.29
C GLY A 150 8.72 3.51 -10.48
N LEU A 151 7.92 3.07 -11.45
CA LEU A 151 8.40 2.41 -12.67
C LEU A 151 9.20 3.36 -13.56
N LEU A 152 8.79 4.63 -13.69
CA LEU A 152 9.53 5.65 -14.45
C LEU A 152 10.89 5.99 -13.81
N MET A 153 10.99 5.86 -12.48
CA MET A 153 12.24 6.09 -11.74
C MET A 153 13.15 4.86 -11.68
N SER A 154 12.67 3.69 -12.10
CA SER A 154 13.47 2.47 -12.19
C SER A 154 14.56 2.63 -13.25
N ARG A 155 15.83 2.51 -12.84
CA ARG A 155 16.96 2.63 -13.77
C ARG A 155 17.22 1.33 -14.52
N PRO A 156 17.51 1.38 -15.84
CA PRO A 156 18.01 0.23 -16.58
C PRO A 156 19.40 -0.17 -16.06
N GLU A 157 19.65 -1.48 -15.95
CA GLU A 157 20.96 -2.01 -15.58
C GLU A 157 21.96 -1.70 -16.70
N PRO A 158 23.17 -1.18 -16.42
CA PRO A 158 24.19 -1.06 -17.45
C PRO A 158 24.46 -2.47 -17.99
N ALA A 159 24.40 -2.62 -19.31
CA ALA A 159 24.68 -3.89 -19.98
C ALA A 159 25.99 -4.48 -19.42
N ARG A 160 25.93 -5.70 -18.89
CA ARG A 160 27.16 -6.44 -18.56
C ARG A 160 27.92 -6.58 -19.87
N VAL A 161 28.99 -5.81 -20.02
CA VAL A 161 29.99 -6.07 -21.05
C VAL A 161 30.44 -7.50 -20.81
N ALA A 162 30.08 -8.40 -21.72
CA ALA A 162 30.56 -9.76 -21.71
C ALA A 162 32.08 -9.69 -21.72
N ARG A 163 32.69 -10.17 -20.64
CA ARG A 163 34.13 -10.41 -20.57
C ARG A 163 34.42 -11.77 -21.17
#